data_AF-A0A090TC68-F1
#
_entry.id   AF-A0A090TC68-F1
#
_cell.length_a   1.000
_cell.length_b   1.000
_cell.length_c   1.000
_cell.angle_alpha   90.00
_cell.angle_beta   90.00
_cell.angle_gamma   90.00
#
_symmetry.space_group_name_H-M   'P 1'
#
loop_
_entity.id
_entity.type
_entity.pdbx_description
1 polymer ?
#
loop_
_entity_poly.entity_id
_entity_poly.type
_entity_poly.pdbx_seq_one_letter_code
_entity_poly.pdbx_strand_id
1 'polypeptide(L)' 'MFFVSFFVAKKMGVPFDKNASIAYTATGNNFELAIAVAIAVFGLNSPEAFAGVIGPLIEVPVLIALVNFTLKMKSRYNA' A
#
# COMPACT_ATOMS: atom_id res chain seq x y z
N MET A 1 3.72 2.62 5.13
CA MET A 1 2.62 2.96 6.06
C MET A 1 1.92 1.74 6.66
N PHE A 2 1.75 0.63 5.92
CA PHE A 2 1.09 -0.60 6.38
C PHE A 2 1.31 -0.97 7.85
N PHE A 3 2.54 -1.30 8.23
CA PHE A 3 2.85 -1.79 9.58
C PHE A 3 2.55 -0.76 10.67
N VAL A 4 2.88 0.52 10.41
CA VAL A 4 2.60 1.62 11.35
C VAL A 4 1.10 1.72 11.60
N SER A 5 0.29 1.83 10.53
CA SER A 5 -1.17 1.88 10.63
C SER A 5 -1.74 0.64 11.31
N PHE A 6 -1.22 -0.54 10.95
CA PHE A 6 -1.68 -1.82 11.48
C PHE A 6 -1.42 -1.97 12.99
N PHE A 7 -0.22 -1.62 13.46
CA PHE A 7 0.12 -1.71 14.89
C PHE A 7 -0.56 -0.63 15.72
N VAL A 8 -0.71 0.59 15.20
CA VAL A 8 -1.42 1.67 15.89
C VAL A 8 -2.89 1.30 16.05
N ALA A 9 -3.57 0.88 14.98
CA ALA A 9 -4.98 0.47 15.05
C ALA A 9 -5.17 -0.80 15.91
N LYS A 10 -4.21 -1.74 15.91
CA LYS A 10 -4.21 -2.87 16.85
C LYS A 10 -4.12 -2.39 18.31
N LYS A 11 -3.23 -1.45 18.62
CA LYS A 11 -3.09 -0.87 19.97
C LYS A 11 -4.34 -0.11 20.41
N MET A 12 -5.07 0.48 19.47
CA MET A 12 -6.37 1.13 19.70
C MET A 12 -7.55 0.16 19.84
N GLY A 13 -7.33 -1.15 19.78
CA GLY A 13 -8.39 -2.16 19.95
C GLY A 13 -9.30 -2.29 18.73
N VAL A 14 -8.87 -1.85 17.55
CA VAL A 14 -9.68 -1.94 16.32
C VAL A 14 -9.82 -3.41 15.90
N PRO A 15 -11.06 -3.89 15.62
CA PRO A 15 -11.29 -5.24 15.10
C PRO A 15 -10.48 -5.53 13.83
N PHE A 16 -10.03 -6.78 13.67
CA PHE A 16 -9.13 -7.17 12.58
C PHE A 16 -9.59 -6.71 11.20
N ASP A 17 -10.88 -6.90 10.86
CA ASP A 17 -11.42 -6.58 9.53
C ASP A 17 -11.30 -5.07 9.23
N LYS A 18 -11.55 -4.23 10.24
CA LYS A 18 -11.39 -2.77 10.13
C LYS A 18 -9.93 -2.36 10.12
N ASN A 19 -9.09 -2.99 10.95
CA ASN A 19 -7.65 -2.70 10.97
C ASN A 19 -6.99 -3.04 9.63
N ALA A 20 -7.28 -4.22 9.07
CA ALA A 20 -6.79 -4.63 7.77
C ALA A 20 -7.19 -3.61 6.70
N SER A 21 -8.47 -3.21 6.65
CA SER A 21 -8.94 -2.17 5.73
C SER A 21 -8.17 -0.85 5.88
N ILE A 22 -8.00 -0.36 7.11
CA ILE A 22 -7.23 0.87 7.38
C ILE A 22 -5.77 0.73 6.91
N ALA A 23 -5.12 -0.39 7.22
CA ALA A 23 -3.72 -0.62 6.87
C ALA A 23 -3.50 -0.70 5.35
N TYR A 24 -4.42 -1.33 4.60
CA TYR A 24 -4.36 -1.35 3.14
C TYR A 24 -4.64 0.01 2.51
N THR A 25 -5.66 0.73 2.99
CA THR A 25 -5.95 2.09 2.51
C THR A 25 -4.77 3.02 2.76
N ALA A 26 -4.12 2.93 3.92
CA ALA A 26 -2.94 3.74 4.21
C ALA A 26 -1.71 3.36 3.38
N THR A 27 -1.71 2.20 2.71
CA THR A 27 -0.57 1.71 1.94
C THR A 27 -0.71 1.94 0.45
N GLY A 28 -1.95 1.92 -0.07
CA GLY A 28 -2.22 2.16 -1.49
C GLY A 28 -1.83 3.58 -1.92
N ASN A 29 -1.15 3.67 -3.05
CA ASN A 29 -0.79 4.94 -3.69
C ASN A 29 -1.55 5.10 -5.02
N ASN A 30 -1.76 6.33 -5.46
CA ASN A 30 -2.44 6.61 -6.73
C ASN A 30 -1.40 6.77 -7.85
N PHE A 31 -0.80 5.66 -8.29
CA PHE A 31 0.26 5.69 -9.30
C PHE A 31 -0.22 6.22 -10.65
N GLU A 32 -1.46 5.97 -11.04
CA GLU A 32 -2.04 6.44 -12.29
C GLU A 32 -2.03 7.97 -12.35
N LEU A 33 -2.41 8.63 -11.25
CA LEU A 33 -2.34 10.08 -11.13
C LEU A 33 -0.89 10.57 -11.10
N ALA A 34 -0.01 9.87 -10.36
CA ALA A 34 1.40 10.25 -10.27
C ALA A 34 2.11 10.19 -11.64
N ILE A 35 1.85 9.16 -12.44
CA ILE A 35 2.37 9.02 -13.81
C ILE A 35 1.82 10.14 -14.70
N ALA A 36 0.52 10.43 -14.63
CA ALA A 36 -0.09 11.50 -15.41
C ALA A 36 0.55 12.86 -15.10
N VAL A 37 0.77 13.17 -13.83
CA VAL A 37 1.44 14.41 -13.40
C VAL A 37 2.90 14.42 -13.84
N ALA A 38 3.63 13.31 -13.68
CA ALA A 38 5.04 13.23 -14.10
C ALA A 38 5.21 13.47 -15.60
N ILE A 39 4.36 12.86 -16.44
CA ILE A 39 4.36 13.08 -17.89
C ILE A 39 3.98 14.53 -18.22
N ALA A 40 2.99 15.10 -17.54
CA ALA A 40 2.54 16.47 -17.80
C ALA A 40 3.58 17.55 -17.47
N VAL A 41 4.37 17.35 -16.40
CA VAL A 41 5.35 18.32 -15.93
C VAL A 41 6.74 18.11 -16.55
N PHE A 42 7.20 16.85 -16.63
CA PHE A 42 8.57 16.52 -17.02
C PHE A 42 8.67 15.92 -18.43
N GLY A 43 7.54 15.58 -19.05
CA GLY A 43 7.49 14.94 -20.37
C GLY A 43 7.61 13.43 -20.33
N LEU A 44 7.26 12.77 -21.44
CA LEU A 44 7.16 11.31 -21.52
C LEU A 44 8.51 10.57 -21.36
N ASN A 45 9.59 11.15 -21.89
CA ASN A 45 10.94 10.55 -21.87
C ASN A 45 11.73 10.89 -20.60
N SER A 46 11.07 11.46 -19.59
CA SER A 46 11.72 11.85 -18.35
C SER A 46 11.99 10.65 -17.43
N PRO A 47 13.10 10.68 -16.65
CA PRO A 47 13.36 9.68 -15.63
C PRO A 47 12.22 9.56 -14.59
N GLU A 48 11.53 10.66 -14.30
CA GLU A 48 10.41 10.72 -13.35
C GLU A 48 9.20 9.94 -13.85
N ALA A 49 8.83 10.12 -15.13
CA ALA A 49 7.75 9.36 -15.75
C ALA A 49 8.09 7.85 -15.79
N PHE A 50 9.35 7.51 -16.09
CA PHE A 50 9.81 6.12 -16.06
C PHE A 50 9.72 5.51 -14.66
N ALA A 51 10.21 6.22 -13.63
CA ALA A 51 10.12 5.78 -12.24
C ALA A 51 8.65 5.57 -11.80
N GLY A 52 7.75 6.44 -12.25
CA GLY A 52 6.31 6.32 -12.00
C GLY A 52 5.73 5.00 -12.52
N VAL A 53 6.12 4.56 -13.71
CA VAL A 53 5.66 3.30 -14.33
C VAL A 53 6.23 2.06 -13.62
N ILE A 54 7.45 2.12 -13.09
CA ILE A 54 8.03 1.02 -12.32
C ILE A 54 7.32 0.83 -10.97
N GLY A 55 6.74 1.90 -10.41
CA GLY A 55 6.01 1.87 -9.13
C GLY A 55 4.98 0.75 -9.00
N PRO A 56 3.96 0.65 -9.89
CA PRO A 56 2.96 -0.41 -9.86
C PRO A 56 3.52 -1.83 -9.97
N LEU A 57 4.62 -2.01 -10.72
CA LEU A 57 5.27 -3.31 -10.86
C LEU A 57 5.82 -3.83 -9.53
N ILE A 58 6.17 -2.93 -8.62
CA ILE A 58 6.62 -3.26 -7.26
C ILE A 58 5.43 -3.30 -6.29
N GLU A 59 4.52 -2.33 -6.39
CA GLU A 59 3.40 -2.19 -5.46
C GLU A 59 2.49 -3.41 -5.47
N VAL A 60 2.09 -3.92 -6.64
CA VAL A 60 1.14 -5.02 -6.74
C VAL A 60 1.68 -6.31 -6.09
N PRO A 61 2.91 -6.79 -6.39
CA PRO A 61 3.49 -7.94 -5.70
C PRO A 61 3.64 -7.73 -4.18
N VAL A 62 4.04 -6.53 -3.75
CA VAL A 62 4.19 -6.21 -2.33
C VAL A 62 2.84 -6.25 -1.61
N LEU A 63 1.78 -5.70 -2.20
CA LEU A 63 0.43 -5.78 -1.64
C LEU A 63 -0.05 -7.24 -1.55
N ILE A 64 0.20 -8.07 -2.56
CA ILE A 64 -0.12 -9.50 -2.51
C ILE A 64 0.64 -10.20 -1.37
N ALA A 65 1.92 -9.88 -1.17
CA ALA A 65 2.71 -10.40 -0.06
C ALA A 65 2.14 -9.97 1.31
N LEU A 66 1.69 -8.71 1.42
CA LEU A 66 1.05 -8.19 2.62
C LEU A 66 -0.31 -8.86 2.89
N VAL A 67 -1.08 -9.22 1.86
CA VAL A 67 -2.33 -10.01 2.00
C VAL A 67 -2.02 -11.34 2.65
N ASN A 68 -1.03 -12.06 2.14
CA ASN A 68 -0.60 -13.33 2.72
C ASN A 68 -0.14 -13.18 4.18
N PHE A 69 0.60 -12.10 4.48
CA PHE A 69 1.01 -11.78 5.85
C PHE A 69 -0.18 -11.50 6.77
N THR A 70 -1.14 -10.71 6.30
CA THR A 70 -2.33 -10.30 7.06
C THR A 70 -3.22 -11.52 7.35
N LEU A 71 -3.42 -12.39 6.36
CA LEU A 71 -4.16 -13.65 6.54
C LEU A 71 -3.50 -14.56 7.58
N LYS A 72 -2.15 -14.66 7.59
CA LYS A 72 -1.42 -15.38 8.64
C LYS A 72 -1.56 -14.72 10.02
N MET A 73 -1.70 -13.41 10.09
CA MET A 73 -1.93 -12.70 11.35
C MET A 73 -3.35 -12.86 11.88
N LYS A 74 -4.35 -13.10 11.03
CA LYS A 74 -5.76 -13.26 11.41
C LYS A 74 -5.94 -14.31 12.52
N SER A 75 -5.24 -15.44 12.45
CA SER A 75 -5.32 -16.51 13.45
C SER A 75 -4.73 -16.13 14.81
N ARG A 76 -3.80 -15.16 14.86
CA ARG A 76 -3.13 -14.68 16.08
C ARG A 76 -3.59 -13.29 16.52
N TYR A 77 -4.66 -12.77 15.93
CA TYR A 77 -5.11 -11.41 16.20
C TYR A 77 -6.06 -11.33 17.41
N ASN A 78 -6.80 -12.41 17.68
CA ASN A 78 -7.75 -12.54 18.81
C ASN A 78 -7.32 -13.58 19.86
N ALA A 79 -6.06 -14.03 19.82
CA ALA A 79 -5.43 -14.87 20.85
C ALA A 79 -4.48 -14.00 21.67
#